data_AF-A0A6V8NFB4-F1
#
_entry.id   AF-A0A6V8NFB4-F1
#
_cell.length_a   1.000
_cell.length_b   1.000
_cell.length_c   1.000
_cell.angle_alpha   90.00
_cell.angle_beta   90.00
_cell.angle_gamma   90.00
#
_symmetry.space_group_name_H-M   'P 1'
#
loop_
_entity.id
_entity.type
_entity.pdbx_description
1 polymer ?
#
loop_
_entity_poly.entity_id
_entity_poly.type
_entity_poly.pdbx_seq_one_letter_code
_entity_poly.pdbx_strand_id
1 'polypeptide(L)'
;MFRNDIHYVWCSEFFDGTAQGRYTAGSQTPPSSNPADIYRQLKQDVDRGDLHSAKIAEQKASFLRLAIDWEAAGIISPDEKDEIIYLVNNATSKDWKPLIYVIPQPPVASRLQLVPASQRAGVGREYIISDLTRCEFDIIEI
;
A
#
# COMPACT_ATOMS: atom_id res chain seq x y z
N MET A 1 0.99 -2.99 -4.34
CA MET A 1 1.94 -3.95 -4.94
C MET A 1 1.51 -4.16 -6.39
N PHE A 2 2.44 -4.18 -7.34
CA PHE A 2 2.15 -4.09 -8.78
C PHE A 2 2.84 -5.23 -9.55
N ARG A 3 2.12 -5.86 -10.48
CA ARG A 3 2.65 -6.90 -11.39
C ARG A 3 1.82 -6.97 -12.67
N ASN A 4 2.43 -6.96 -13.85
CA ASN A 4 1.75 -7.12 -15.15
C ASN A 4 0.49 -6.23 -15.30
N ASP A 5 0.61 -4.95 -14.94
CA ASP A 5 -0.49 -3.98 -14.93
C ASP A 5 -1.60 -4.22 -13.89
N ILE A 6 -1.38 -5.16 -12.98
CA ILE A 6 -2.30 -5.53 -11.90
C ILE A 6 -1.78 -5.00 -10.56
N HIS A 7 -2.63 -4.25 -9.87
CA HIS A 7 -2.35 -3.67 -8.58
C HIS A 7 -3.14 -4.42 -7.49
N TYR A 8 -2.39 -4.96 -6.52
CA TYR A 8 -2.94 -5.34 -5.23
C TYR A 8 -2.92 -4.10 -4.32
N VAL A 9 -4.11 -3.66 -3.91
CA VAL A 9 -4.30 -2.49 -3.06
C VAL A 9 -5.11 -2.82 -1.82
N TRP A 10 -4.67 -2.23 -0.69
CA TRP A 10 -5.46 -2.13 0.53
C TRP A 10 -6.07 -0.73 0.58
N CYS A 11 -7.35 -0.65 0.93
CA CYS A 11 -8.11 0.58 0.98
C CYS A 11 -8.78 0.72 2.33
N SER A 12 -8.56 1.87 2.99
CA SER A 12 -9.39 2.30 4.12
C SER A 12 -10.65 2.98 3.61
N GLU A 13 -11.76 2.82 4.32
CA GLU A 13 -13.01 3.55 4.07
C GLU A 13 -12.82 5.08 4.14
N PHE A 14 -11.86 5.55 4.94
CA PHE A 14 -11.55 6.97 5.11
C PHE A 14 -10.08 7.26 4.78
N PHE A 15 -9.84 8.33 4.03
CA PHE A 15 -8.48 8.81 3.74
C PHE A 15 -7.79 9.41 4.97
N ASP A 16 -8.49 10.28 5.71
CA ASP A 16 -8.00 10.85 6.96
C ASP A 16 -9.00 10.59 8.08
N GLY A 17 -8.63 9.69 8.99
CA GLY A 17 -9.41 9.36 10.18
C GLY A 17 -9.49 10.50 11.20
N THR A 18 -8.50 11.40 11.23
CA THR A 18 -8.44 12.53 12.16
C THR A 18 -9.40 13.65 11.79
N ALA A 19 -9.74 13.75 10.50
CA ALA A 19 -10.75 14.67 9.98
C ALA A 19 -12.18 14.20 10.24
N GLN A 20 -12.37 12.99 10.77
CA GLN A 20 -13.69 12.43 11.08
C GLN A 20 -14.15 12.82 12.48
N GLY A 21 -15.47 12.80 12.71
CA GLY A 21 -16.03 13.02 14.04
C GLY A 21 -15.51 11.99 15.06
N ARG A 22 -15.29 12.41 16.31
CA ARG A 22 -14.62 11.66 17.39
C ARG A 22 -15.19 10.27 17.72
N TYR A 23 -16.40 9.98 17.27
CA TYR A 23 -17.11 8.71 17.51
C TYR A 23 -17.34 7.91 16.22
N THR A 24 -16.67 8.26 15.13
CA THR A 24 -16.74 7.52 13.87
C THR A 24 -15.74 6.37 13.88
N ALA A 25 -16.00 5.35 13.07
CA ALA A 25 -15.08 4.23 12.95
C ALA A 25 -13.70 4.66 12.39
N GLY A 26 -13.67 5.72 11.58
CA GLY A 26 -12.43 6.29 11.04
C GLY A 26 -11.56 7.02 12.08
N SER A 27 -12.15 7.64 13.11
CA SER A 27 -11.39 8.33 14.17
C SER A 27 -10.69 7.38 15.15
N GLN A 28 -10.93 6.08 15.03
CA GLN A 28 -10.32 5.02 15.84
C GLN A 28 -9.25 4.25 15.06
N THR A 29 -8.95 4.64 13.82
CA THR A 29 -7.88 4.02 13.03
C THR A 29 -6.52 4.52 13.54
N PRO A 30 -5.59 3.62 13.91
CA PRO A 30 -4.28 4.03 14.40
C PRO A 30 -3.47 4.72 13.28
N PRO A 31 -2.51 5.60 13.61
CA PRO A 31 -1.70 6.31 12.61
C PRO A 31 -0.97 5.39 11.63
N SER A 32 -0.55 4.19 12.08
CA SER A 32 0.10 3.18 11.24
C SER A 32 -0.81 2.58 10.16
N SER A 33 -2.11 2.89 10.20
CA SER A 33 -3.15 2.41 9.30
C SER A 33 -4.10 3.53 8.84
N ASN A 34 -3.76 4.79 9.09
CA ASN A 34 -4.45 5.95 8.54
C ASN A 34 -3.72 6.38 7.25
N PRO A 35 -4.38 6.36 6.07
CA PRO A 35 -3.72 6.70 4.80
C PRO A 35 -3.03 8.07 4.81
N ALA A 36 -3.66 9.09 5.40
CA ALA A 36 -3.10 10.44 5.48
C ALA A 36 -1.82 10.49 6.35
N ASP A 37 -1.81 9.78 7.47
CA ASP A 37 -0.64 9.74 8.36
C ASP A 37 0.50 8.93 7.76
N ILE A 38 0.19 7.77 7.16
CA ILE A 38 1.17 6.97 6.41
C ILE A 38 1.81 7.80 5.30
N TYR A 39 0.99 8.54 4.54
CA TYR A 39 1.48 9.40 3.46
C TYR A 39 2.41 10.49 3.99
N ARG A 40 1.97 11.24 5.02
CA ARG A 40 2.77 12.33 5.61
C ARG A 40 4.10 11.82 6.16
N GLN A 41 4.10 10.69 6.86
CA GLN A 41 5.30 10.13 7.46
C GLN A 41 6.29 9.67 6.38
N LEU A 42 5.83 8.88 5.39
CA LEU A 42 6.67 8.46 4.28
C LEU A 42 7.20 9.66 3.49
N LYS A 43 6.35 10.66 3.20
CA LYS A 43 6.79 11.85 2.48
C LYS A 43 7.89 12.60 3.25
N GLN A 44 7.73 12.77 4.56
CA GLN A 44 8.76 13.41 5.39
C GLN A 44 10.08 12.63 5.41
N ASP A 45 10.01 11.31 5.52
CA ASP A 45 11.19 10.45 5.51
C ASP A 45 11.93 10.52 4.17
N VAL A 46 11.17 10.50 3.07
CA VAL A 46 11.68 10.63 1.69
C VAL A 46 12.33 12.01 1.48
N ASP A 47 11.64 13.08 1.86
CA ASP A 47 12.09 14.47 1.70
C ASP A 47 13.37 14.76 2.51
N ARG A 48 13.51 14.12 3.69
CA ARG A 48 14.73 14.18 4.51
C ARG A 48 15.86 13.28 4.01
N GLY A 49 15.58 12.38 3.07
CA GLY A 49 16.53 11.37 2.61
C GLY A 49 16.86 10.33 3.68
N ASP A 50 15.95 10.07 4.62
CA ASP A 50 16.20 9.16 5.73
C ASP A 50 16.13 7.69 5.28
N LEU A 51 17.31 7.11 5.05
CA LEU A 51 17.46 5.70 4.68
C LEU A 51 17.21 4.74 5.86
N HIS A 52 17.06 5.26 7.08
CA HIS A 52 16.72 4.49 8.29
C HIS A 52 15.22 4.55 8.62
N SER A 53 14.37 5.06 7.71
CA SER A 53 12.92 4.96 7.86
C SER A 53 12.50 3.52 8.09
N ALA A 54 11.97 3.25 9.29
CA ALA A 54 11.45 1.93 9.64
C ALA A 54 10.35 1.48 8.68
N LYS A 55 9.59 2.43 8.11
CA LYS A 55 8.53 2.13 7.15
C LYS A 55 9.07 1.71 5.80
N ILE A 56 10.11 2.38 5.30
CA ILE A 56 10.81 1.95 4.09
C ILE A 56 11.43 0.56 4.30
N ALA A 57 12.06 0.32 5.45
CA ALA A 57 12.61 -1.00 5.78
C ALA A 57 11.55 -2.11 5.82
N GLU A 58 10.38 -1.84 6.41
CA GLU A 58 9.23 -2.75 6.44
C GLU A 58 8.71 -3.08 5.02
N GLN A 59 8.60 -2.06 4.15
CA GLN A 59 8.18 -2.26 2.77
C GLN A 59 9.22 -3.04 1.96
N LYS A 60 10.52 -2.73 2.11
CA LYS A 60 11.61 -3.50 1.51
C LYS A 60 11.51 -4.98 1.88
N ALA A 61 11.41 -5.28 3.18
CA ALA A 61 11.27 -6.65 3.66
C ALA A 61 10.03 -7.35 3.08
N SER A 62 8.91 -6.63 2.97
CA SER A 62 7.67 -7.14 2.40
C SER A 62 7.82 -7.49 0.91
N PHE A 63 8.43 -6.61 0.12
CA PHE A 63 8.67 -6.87 -1.32
C PHE A 63 9.64 -8.03 -1.55
N LEU A 64 10.72 -8.10 -0.77
CA LEU A 64 11.67 -9.22 -0.86
C LEU A 64 11.00 -10.56 -0.54
N ARG A 65 10.16 -10.60 0.52
CA ARG A 65 9.41 -11.81 0.87
C ARG A 65 8.44 -12.20 -0.25
N LEU A 66 7.67 -11.24 -0.77
CA LEU A 66 6.71 -11.49 -1.84
C LEU A 66 7.37 -12.00 -3.13
N ALA A 67 8.54 -11.48 -3.49
CA ALA A 67 9.29 -11.97 -4.65
C ALA A 67 9.70 -13.44 -4.49
N ILE A 68 10.18 -13.82 -3.29
CA ILE A 68 10.51 -15.20 -2.96
C ILE A 68 9.26 -16.09 -3.02
N ASP A 69 8.17 -15.65 -2.40
CA ASP A 69 6.91 -16.41 -2.36
C ASP A 69 6.33 -16.61 -3.78
N TRP A 70 6.45 -15.63 -4.67
CA TRP A 70 5.96 -15.74 -6.05
C TRP A 70 6.81 -16.64 -6.92
N GLU A 71 8.13 -16.59 -6.78
CA GLU A 71 8.98 -17.50 -7.53
C GLU A 71 8.74 -18.95 -7.08
N ALA A 72 8.64 -19.18 -5.77
CA ALA A 72 8.28 -20.49 -5.22
C ALA A 72 6.90 -20.99 -5.69
N ALA A 73 5.95 -20.08 -5.92
CA ALA A 73 4.63 -20.39 -6.47
C ALA A 73 4.60 -20.49 -8.01
N GLY A 74 5.72 -20.29 -8.71
CA GLY A 74 5.81 -20.30 -10.17
C GLY A 74 5.09 -19.13 -10.84
N ILE A 75 4.83 -18.05 -10.08
CA ILE A 75 4.12 -16.85 -10.53
C ILE A 75 5.05 -15.90 -11.30
N ILE A 76 6.33 -15.85 -10.90
CA ILE A 76 7.40 -15.12 -11.58
C ILE A 76 8.56 -16.07 -11.82
N SER A 77 9.36 -15.77 -12.83
CA SER A 77 10.62 -16.45 -13.12
C SER A 77 11.72 -16.11 -12.10
N PRO A 78 12.78 -16.93 -12.00
CA PRO A 78 13.96 -16.60 -11.21
C PRO A 78 14.60 -15.26 -11.59
N ASP A 79 14.63 -14.93 -12.89
CA ASP A 79 15.19 -13.68 -13.38
C ASP A 79 14.36 -12.46 -12.93
N GLU A 80 13.03 -12.55 -12.97
CA GLU A 80 12.13 -11.49 -12.47
C GLU A 80 12.27 -11.31 -10.95
N LYS A 81 12.44 -12.40 -10.19
CA LYS A 81 12.73 -12.32 -8.75
C LYS A 81 14.03 -11.56 -8.49
N ASP A 82 15.10 -11.92 -9.19
CA ASP A 82 16.40 -11.29 -9.02
C ASP A 82 16.37 -9.80 -9.41
N GLU A 83 15.61 -9.45 -10.45
CA GLU A 83 15.34 -8.05 -10.82
C GLU A 83 14.61 -7.29 -9.70
N ILE A 84 13.54 -7.86 -9.12
CA ILE A 84 12.82 -7.23 -7.99
C ILE A 84 13.77 -7.03 -6.81
N ILE A 85 14.56 -8.05 -6.45
CA ILE A 85 15.53 -7.97 -5.36
C ILE A 85 16.56 -6.87 -5.63
N TYR A 86 17.07 -6.79 -6.87
CA TYR A 86 18.01 -5.76 -7.28
C TYR A 86 17.40 -4.36 -7.16
N LEU A 87 16.19 -4.13 -7.69
CA LEU A 87 15.51 -2.85 -7.63
C LEU A 87 15.26 -2.40 -6.18
N VAL A 88 14.77 -3.30 -5.33
CA VAL A 88 14.46 -2.99 -3.92
C VAL A 88 15.74 -2.63 -3.13
N ASN A 89 16.84 -3.33 -3.39
CA ASN A 89 18.12 -3.09 -2.71
C ASN A 89 18.84 -1.83 -3.19
N ASN A 90 18.68 -1.45 -4.47
CA ASN A 90 19.32 -0.27 -5.05
C ASN A 90 18.41 0.98 -5.08
N ALA A 91 17.15 0.86 -4.67
CA ALA A 91 16.22 1.97 -4.57
C ALA A 91 16.73 3.07 -3.63
N THR A 92 16.79 4.30 -4.14
CA THR A 92 17.08 5.52 -3.40
C THR A 92 15.86 5.91 -2.55
N SER A 93 16.04 6.81 -1.58
CA SER A 93 14.90 7.31 -0.77
C SER A 93 13.77 7.87 -1.65
N LYS A 94 14.09 8.50 -2.79
CA LYS A 94 13.12 9.09 -3.71
C LYS A 94 12.21 8.06 -4.38
N ASP A 95 12.70 6.84 -4.56
CA ASP A 95 11.93 5.75 -5.17
C ASP A 95 10.84 5.21 -4.22
N TRP A 96 10.90 5.58 -2.94
CA TRP A 96 9.90 5.25 -1.91
C TRP A 96 8.88 6.38 -1.70
N LYS A 97 8.82 7.36 -2.61
CA LYS A 97 7.83 8.45 -2.54
C LYS A 97 6.42 7.84 -2.46
N PRO A 98 5.60 8.21 -1.46
CA PRO A 98 4.26 7.66 -1.33
C PRO A 98 3.36 8.18 -2.45
N LEU A 99 2.47 7.31 -2.92
CA LEU A 99 1.46 7.61 -3.94
C LEU A 99 0.07 7.43 -3.35
N ILE A 100 -0.87 8.30 -3.73
CA ILE A 100 -2.28 8.17 -3.36
C ILE A 100 -3.05 7.68 -4.57
N TYR A 101 -3.80 6.58 -4.38
CA TYR A 101 -4.65 5.99 -5.41
C TYR A 101 -6.08 6.47 -5.16
N VAL A 102 -6.70 7.07 -6.16
CA VAL A 102 -8.12 7.44 -6.15
C VAL A 102 -8.87 6.45 -7.01
N ILE A 103 -9.64 5.58 -6.36
CA ILE A 103 -10.35 4.47 -7.00
C ILE A 103 -11.84 4.78 -6.96
N PRO A 104 -12.50 5.06 -8.10
CA PRO A 104 -13.94 5.16 -8.14
C PRO A 104 -14.57 3.83 -7.70
N GLN A 105 -15.51 3.87 -6.75
CA GLN A 105 -16.14 2.67 -6.22
C GLN A 105 -16.95 1.86 -7.26
N PRO A 106 -17.78 2.48 -8.14
CA PRO A 106 -18.66 1.72 -9.04
C PRO A 106 -17.99 0.62 -9.89
N PRO A 107 -16.84 0.86 -10.57
CA PRO A 107 -16.19 -0.17 -11.40
C PRO A 107 -15.59 -1.33 -10.60
N VAL A 108 -15.27 -1.12 -9.32
CA VAL A 108 -14.58 -2.12 -8.48
C VAL A 108 -15.49 -2.77 -7.45
N ALA A 109 -16.76 -2.35 -7.34
CA ALA A 109 -17.65 -2.69 -6.24
C ALA A 109 -17.82 -4.21 -6.02
N SER A 110 -17.90 -5.00 -7.09
CA SER A 110 -18.04 -6.46 -7.02
C SER A 110 -16.77 -7.19 -6.60
N ARG A 111 -15.61 -6.52 -6.65
CA ARG A 111 -14.28 -7.07 -6.33
C ARG A 111 -13.75 -6.60 -4.98
N LEU A 112 -14.48 -5.71 -4.29
CA LEU A 112 -14.13 -5.26 -2.95
C LEU A 112 -14.21 -6.42 -1.95
N GLN A 113 -13.07 -6.85 -1.45
CA GLN A 113 -12.99 -7.86 -0.40
C GLN A 113 -12.88 -7.17 0.95
N LEU A 114 -13.92 -7.28 1.78
CA LEU A 114 -13.88 -6.75 3.14
C LEU A 114 -12.86 -7.54 3.98
N VAL A 115 -11.89 -6.84 4.56
CA VAL A 115 -10.92 -7.45 5.46
C VAL A 115 -11.65 -8.01 6.69
N PRO A 116 -11.36 -9.23 7.17
CA PRO A 116 -11.96 -9.77 8.40
C PRO A 116 -11.67 -8.88 9.61
N ALA A 117 -12.64 -8.70 10.52
CA ALA A 117 -12.47 -7.80 11.66
C ALA A 117 -11.24 -8.12 12.54
N SER A 118 -10.84 -9.39 12.64
CA SER A 118 -9.64 -9.83 13.36
C SER A 118 -8.31 -9.43 12.70
N GLN A 119 -8.36 -8.99 11.44
CA GLN A 119 -7.20 -8.57 10.63
C GLN A 119 -7.18 -7.08 10.32
N ARG A 120 -8.23 -6.34 10.72
CA ARG A 120 -8.28 -4.88 10.56
C ARG A 120 -7.42 -4.19 11.60
N ALA A 121 -6.86 -3.06 11.23
CA ALA A 121 -6.13 -2.22 12.16
C ALA A 121 -7.06 -1.39 13.06
N GLY A 122 -8.33 -1.24 12.68
CA GLY A 122 -9.34 -0.52 13.45
C GLY A 122 -10.76 -1.04 13.27
N VAL A 123 -11.72 -0.30 13.84
CA VAL A 123 -13.16 -0.63 13.78
C VAL A 123 -13.76 -0.31 12.41
N GLY A 124 -13.12 0.59 11.65
CA GLY A 124 -13.53 0.98 10.29
C GLY A 124 -13.55 -0.19 9.31
N ARG A 125 -14.20 0.01 8.16
CA ARG A 125 -14.11 -0.96 7.08
C ARG A 125 -12.79 -0.78 6.34
N GLU A 126 -12.16 -1.91 6.06
CA GLU A 126 -10.97 -2.00 5.22
C GLU A 126 -11.27 -2.97 4.10
N TYR A 127 -10.79 -2.66 2.91
CA TYR A 127 -11.03 -3.44 1.71
C TYR A 127 -9.72 -3.81 1.02
N ILE A 128 -9.72 -4.97 0.38
CA ILE A 128 -8.67 -5.41 -0.53
C ILE A 128 -9.26 -5.47 -1.93
N ILE A 129 -8.51 -4.97 -2.91
CA ILE A 129 -8.73 -5.25 -4.32
C ILE A 129 -7.44 -5.89 -4.82
N SER A 130 -7.49 -7.16 -5.21
CA SER A 130 -6.31 -7.93 -5.58
C SER A 130 -5.91 -7.78 -7.04
N ASP A 131 -6.83 -7.30 -7.88
CA ASP A 131 -6.73 -7.30 -9.33
C ASP A 131 -7.06 -5.93 -9.96
N LEU A 132 -6.72 -4.82 -9.29
CA LEU A 132 -7.01 -3.47 -9.79
C LEU A 132 -6.17 -3.15 -11.02
N THR A 133 -6.79 -2.72 -12.12
CA THR A 133 -6.09 -2.39 -13.37
C THR A 133 -5.80 -0.90 -13.49
N ARG A 134 -4.86 -0.50 -14.36
CA ARG A 134 -4.43 0.91 -14.48
C ARG A 134 -5.55 1.88 -14.83
N CYS A 135 -6.57 1.46 -15.59
CA CYS A 135 -7.71 2.30 -15.99
C CYS A 135 -8.75 2.51 -14.88
N GLU A 136 -8.59 1.88 -13.71
CA GLU A 136 -9.59 1.87 -12.64
C GLU A 136 -9.23 2.81 -11.48
N PHE A 137 -8.12 3.55 -11.60
CA PHE A 137 -7.70 4.51 -10.60
C PHE A 137 -6.87 5.65 -11.18
N ASP A 138 -6.87 6.77 -10.47
CA ASP A 138 -5.96 7.88 -10.70
C ASP A 138 -4.89 7.92 -9.60
N ILE A 139 -3.71 8.42 -9.96
CA ILE A 139 -2.62 8.66 -9.01
C ILE A 139 -2.55 10.15 -8.73
N ILE A 140 -2.58 10.52 -7.45
CA ILE A 140 -2.33 11.89 -7.00
C ILE A 140 -0.98 11.93 -6.29
N GLU A 141 -0.16 12.88 -6.70
CA GLU A 141 1.10 13.25 -6.04
C GLU A 141 0.94 14.65 -5.41
N ILE A 142 1.21 14.76 -4.11
CA ILE A 142 1.10 16.00 -3.32
C ILE A 142 2.49 16.46 -2.86
#